data_AF-A0A350QFK5-F1
#
_entry.id   AF-A0A350QFK5-F1
#
_cell.length_a   1.000
_cell.length_b   1.000
_cell.length_c   1.000
_cell.angle_alpha   90.00
_cell.angle_beta   90.00
_cell.angle_gamma   90.00
#
_symmetry.space_group_name_H-M   'P 1'
#
loop_
_entity.id
_entity.type
_entity.pdbx_description
1 polymer ?
#
loop_
_entity_poly.entity_id
_entity_poly.type
_entity_poly.pdbx_seq_one_letter_code
_entity_poly.pdbx_strand_id
1 'polypeptide(L)' 'EQAPDQPAYVELAFERGVLTRINGQQLDGVAAIQFLNELGSEHGIGRIDIVENRLVGMKSRGCYETPGGTILLAGLKGL' A
#
# COMPACT_ATOMS: atom_id res chain seq x y z
N GLU A 1 13.79 -1.03 10.00
CA GLU A 1 14.63 -0.63 11.15
C GLU A 1 14.97 0.87 11.17
N GLN A 2 14.77 1.62 10.07
CA GLN A 2 14.95 3.08 10.02
C GLN A 2 13.60 3.84 9.90
N ALA A 3 12.48 3.17 10.17
CA ALA A 3 11.18 3.84 10.13
C ALA A 3 11.08 4.83 11.30
N PRO A 4 10.34 5.94 11.15
CA PRO A 4 10.11 6.88 12.25
C PRO A 4 9.50 6.21 13.48
N ASP A 5 9.95 6.61 14.67
CA ASP A 5 9.36 6.15 15.95
C ASP A 5 7.94 6.70 16.18
N GLN A 6 7.59 7.79 15.49
CA GLN A 6 6.26 8.39 15.58
C GLN A 6 5.34 7.83 14.47
N PRO A 7 4.10 7.45 14.81
CA PRO A 7 3.14 7.01 13.81
C PRO A 7 2.64 8.18 12.96
N ALA A 8 2.41 7.93 11.67
CA ALA A 8 1.64 8.81 10.81
C ALA A 8 0.19 8.32 10.69
N TYR A 9 -0.74 9.26 10.58
CA TYR A 9 -2.15 8.98 10.36
C TYR A 9 -2.54 9.41 8.94
N VAL A 10 -3.30 8.56 8.25
CA VAL A 10 -3.82 8.83 6.93
C VAL A 10 -5.29 8.44 6.87
N GLU A 11 -6.12 9.37 6.38
CA GLU A 11 -7.54 9.15 6.14
C GLU A 11 -7.77 8.84 4.67
N LEU A 12 -8.48 7.75 4.38
CA LEU A 12 -8.81 7.31 3.02
C LEU A 12 -10.32 7.36 2.82
N ALA A 13 -10.77 8.13 1.82
CA ALA A 13 -12.19 8.18 1.46
C ALA A 13 -12.44 7.35 0.19
N PHE A 14 -13.39 6.44 0.27
CA PHE A 14 -13.78 5.57 -0.83
C PHE A 14 -15.20 5.86 -1.29
N GLU A 15 -15.43 5.80 -2.59
CA GLU A 15 -16.77 5.85 -3.19
C GLU A 15 -16.93 4.64 -4.12
N ARG A 16 -17.91 3.78 -3.84
CA ARG A 16 -18.16 2.53 -4.59
C ARG A 16 -16.92 1.64 -4.75
N GLY A 17 -16.09 1.58 -3.70
CA GLY A 17 -14.86 0.79 -3.65
C GLY A 17 -13.65 1.45 -4.33
N VAL A 18 -13.79 2.66 -4.86
CA VAL A 18 -12.70 3.42 -5.48
C VAL A 18 -12.21 4.49 -4.52
N LEU A 19 -10.89 4.58 -4.31
CA LEU A 19 -10.29 5.65 -3.52
C LEU A 19 -10.48 6.99 -4.24
N THR A 20 -11.02 7.99 -3.53
CA THR A 20 -11.34 9.32 -4.10
C THR A 20 -10.61 10.46 -3.41
N ARG A 21 -10.33 10.35 -2.11
CA ARG A 21 -9.61 11.38 -1.33
C ARG A 21 -8.63 10.75 -0.36
N ILE A 22 -7.54 11.46 -0.10
CA ILE A 22 -6.58 11.18 0.97
C ILE A 22 -6.46 12.43 1.84
N ASN A 23 -6.63 12.30 3.17
CA ASN A 23 -6.61 13.42 4.12
C ASN A 23 -7.51 14.59 3.69
N GLY A 24 -8.71 14.28 3.19
CA GLY A 24 -9.68 15.27 2.69
C GLY A 24 -9.36 15.86 1.31
N GLN A 25 -8.16 15.65 0.76
CA GLN A 25 -7.77 16.16 -0.55
C GLN A 25 -8.11 15.17 -1.67
N GLN A 26 -8.73 15.66 -2.74
CA GLN A 26 -8.97 14.88 -3.94
C GLN A 26 -7.67 14.71 -4.74
N LEU A 27 -7.33 13.46 -5.04
CA LEU A 27 -6.14 13.09 -5.82
C LEU A 27 -6.59 12.17 -6.95
N ASP A 28 -5.91 12.26 -8.09
CA ASP A 28 -6.06 11.25 -9.13
C ASP A 28 -5.45 9.91 -8.68
N GLY A 29 -5.76 8.83 -9.40
CA GLY A 29 -5.33 7.49 -9.01
C GLY A 29 -3.82 7.31 -8.96
N VAL A 30 -3.05 8.00 -9.82
CA VAL A 30 -1.59 7.87 -9.85
C VAL A 30 -0.99 8.63 -8.68
N ALA A 31 -1.41 9.89 -8.47
CA ALA A 31 -0.98 10.73 -7.37
C ALA A 31 -1.32 10.11 -6.01
N ALA A 32 -2.50 9.50 -5.89
CA ALA A 32 -2.91 8.78 -4.68
C ALA A 32 -1.97 7.61 -4.36
N ILE A 33 -1.64 6.78 -5.35
CA ILE A 33 -0.71 5.65 -5.15
C ILE A 33 0.71 6.14 -4.85
N GLN A 34 1.18 7.20 -5.51
CA GLN A 34 2.48 7.80 -5.24
C GLN A 34 2.58 8.32 -3.80
N PHE A 35 1.59 9.07 -3.34
CA PHE A 35 1.52 9.55 -1.96
C PHE A 35 1.57 8.39 -0.95
N LEU A 36 0.77 7.34 -1.18
CA LEU A 36 0.76 6.19 -0.27
C LEU A 36 2.05 5.36 -0.34
N ASN A 37 2.74 5.35 -1.48
CA ASN A 37 4.05 4.72 -1.60
C ASN A 37 5.10 5.47 -0.79
N GLU A 38 5.15 6.81 -0.89
CA GLU A 38 6.05 7.65 -0.09
C GLU A 38 5.81 7.42 1.40
N LEU A 39 4.57 7.61 1.86
CA LEU A 39 4.18 7.40 3.25
C LEU A 39 4.49 5.97 3.72
N GLY A 40 4.06 4.96 2.97
CA GLY A 40 4.26 3.57 3.38
C GLY A 40 5.72 3.16 3.40
N SER A 41 6.53 3.64 2.45
CA SER A 41 7.96 3.32 2.40
C SER A 41 8.74 3.93 3.55
N GLU A 42 8.45 5.18 3.93
CA GLU A 42 9.04 5.85 5.08
C GLU A 42 8.79 5.05 6.37
N HIS A 43 7.59 4.48 6.51
CA HIS A 43 7.19 3.68 7.66
C HIS A 43 7.46 2.16 7.50
N GLY A 44 8.16 1.73 6.45
CA GLY A 44 8.55 0.33 6.24
C GLY A 44 7.39 -0.64 5.96
N ILE A 45 6.26 -0.15 5.46
CA ILE A 45 5.05 -0.92 5.13
C ILE A 45 5.18 -1.61 3.77
N GLY A 46 4.59 -2.81 3.65
CA GLY A 46 4.37 -3.47 2.35
C GLY A 46 5.51 -4.33 1.85
N ARG A 47 6.47 -4.72 2.71
CA ARG A 47 7.50 -5.71 2.39
C ARG A 47 6.97 -7.12 2.60
N ILE A 48 7.20 -8.00 1.64
CA ILE A 48 6.86 -9.42 1.73
C ILE A 48 7.93 -10.29 1.07
N ASP A 49 8.32 -11.38 1.74
CA ASP A 49 9.22 -12.42 1.21
C ASP A 49 8.44 -13.73 1.19
N ILE A 50 8.19 -14.26 -0.01
CA ILE A 50 7.34 -15.42 -0.22
C ILE A 50 7.95 -16.39 -1.22
N VAL A 51 7.55 -17.64 -1.08
CA VAL A 51 7.67 -18.65 -2.14
C VAL A 51 6.31 -18.77 -2.83
N GLU A 52 6.28 -18.44 -4.11
CA GLU A 52 5.07 -18.48 -4.94
C GLU A 52 5.13 -19.61 -5.97
N ASN A 53 3.95 -20.12 -6.35
CA ASN A 53 3.82 -21.06 -7.47
C ASN A 53 3.68 -20.25 -8.77
N ARG A 54 4.55 -20.52 -9.74
CA ARG A 54 4.45 -19.92 -11.07
C ARG A 54 3.54 -20.75 -11.97
N LEU A 55 2.94 -20.09 -12.95
CA LEU A 55 2.03 -20.70 -13.93
C LEU A 55 2.66 -21.90 -14.66
N VAL A 56 3.97 -21.86 -14.94
CA VAL A 56 4.71 -22.92 -15.65
C VAL A 56 5.11 -24.12 -14.78
N GLY A 57 4.53 -24.26 -13.58
CA GLY A 57 4.67 -25.45 -12.73
C GLY A 57 5.94 -25.47 -11.86
N MET A 58 6.57 -24.32 -11.64
CA MET A 58 7.74 -24.21 -10.76
C MET A 58 7.47 -23.28 -9.57
N LYS A 59 8.26 -23.42 -8.50
CA LYS A 59 8.26 -22.46 -7.38
C LYS A 59 9.33 -21.40 -7.58
N SER A 60 9.09 -20.20 -7.08
CA SER A 60 10.06 -19.10 -7.04
C SER A 60 10.00 -18.42 -5.68
N ARG A 61 11.15 -18.08 -5.09
CA ARG A 61 11.20 -17.17 -3.95
C ARG A 61 11.37 -15.74 -4.47
N GLY A 62 10.63 -14.81 -3.93
CA GLY A 62 10.68 -13.41 -4.32
C GLY A 62 10.43 -12.49 -3.12
N CYS A 63 11.13 -11.35 -3.14
CA CYS A 63 10.85 -10.23 -2.25
C CYS A 63 10.11 -9.16 -3.03
N TYR A 64 9.03 -8.64 -2.46
CA TYR A 64 8.21 -7.59 -3.08
C TYR A 64 8.00 -6.44 -2.10
N GLU A 65 7.87 -5.25 -2.67
CA GLU A 65 7.61 -4.00 -1.95
C GLU A 65 6.40 -3.32 -2.57
N THR A 66 5.29 -3.25 -1.82
CA THR A 66 4.02 -2.67 -2.28
C THR A 66 3.42 -1.75 -1.21
N PRO A 67 4.12 -0.69 -0.76
CA PRO A 67 3.68 0.17 0.35
C PRO A 67 2.28 0.74 0.12
N GLY A 68 2.06 1.44 -0.99
CA GLY A 68 0.78 2.07 -1.28
C GLY A 68 -0.34 1.06 -1.54
N GLY A 69 -0.03 -0.04 -2.22
CA GLY A 69 -1.00 -1.13 -2.44
C GLY A 69 -1.43 -1.82 -1.13
N THR A 70 -0.50 -2.00 -0.21
CA THR A 70 -0.76 -2.58 1.12
C THR A 70 -1.69 -1.69 1.94
N ILE A 71 -1.42 -0.37 1.96
CA ILE A 71 -2.24 0.62 2.67
C ILE A 71 -3.63 0.73 2.03
N LEU A 72 -3.71 0.84 0.70
CA LEU A 72 -4.96 0.93 -0.05
C LEU A 72 -5.86 -0.28 0.25
N LEU A 73 -5.31 -1.50 0.17
CA LEU A 73 -6.06 -2.72 0.40
C LEU A 73 -6.54 -2.84 1.85
N ALA A 74 -5.71 -2.43 2.82
CA ALA A 74 -6.09 -2.41 4.23
C ALA A 74 -7.24 -1.43 4.48
N GLY A 75 -7.17 -0.22 3.92
CA GLY A 75 -8.23 0.78 4.02
C GLY A 75 -9.54 0.31 3.39
N LEU A 76 -9.49 -0.26 2.18
CA LEU A 76 -10.68 -0.75 1.48
C LEU A 76 -11.37 -1.89 2.25
N LYS A 77 -10.60 -2.80 2.86
CA LYS A 77 -11.13 -3.91 3.68
C LYS A 77 -11.64 -3.47 5.05
N GLY A 78 -11.25 -2.28 5.51
CA GLY A 78 -11.68 -1.71 6.79
C GLY A 78 -13.01 -0.96 6.74
N LEU A 79 -13.61 -0.82 5.55
CA LEU A 79 -14.97 -0.30 5.35
C LEU A 79 -16.03 -1.34 5.71
#